data_AF-A0A7Y5SE03-F1
#
_entry.id   AF-A0A7Y5SE03-F1
#
_cell.length_a   1.000
_cell.length_b   1.000
_cell.length_c   1.000
_cell.angle_alpha   90.00
_cell.angle_beta   90.00
_cell.angle_gamma   90.00
#
_symmetry.space_group_name_H-M   'P 1'
#
loop_
_entity.id
_entity.type
_entity.pdbx_description
1 polymer ?
#
loop_
_entity_poly.entity_id
_entity_poly.type
_entity_poly.pdbx_seq_one_letter_code
_entity_poly.pdbx_strand_id
1 'polypeptide(L)'
;MAANSTEVVMKDIAGKTAVVTGASGEAGLAFVHRFAAVGLNVALADIEGEPLSVAEAALNTKGAAERGSVGGKLTSALPMVIRMHTRRVFGLGFALSLCFILLTASGCRGDDSDVISDDGGGSAVQSPHVSGTTAPGSSTTAPAPSQSASVLKFKKGQNNYTLTVDGQRRQFIVHVPPGYNSSTPAPLVFVFHESAHNGGFVYEKWKWREKCDQEGCISVYPTALSYFVVPEDRNQTKWNDTSLSQIVPPGTALADDVKFVRTMVETLEATFSIDKKRIYATGGSNGGRFVSSRILVELPDIFAAAGISHLLGTDGLAPKNNEAIPAYVSYGNLDPILLKGSEALGASGKQLPMEAAEIMQHPLVGGQIANALTTLGLDTTYTVEYCAPKLDRCTATYTTALERSEGLHTTLTFARGGKPGVEFRFRMIKGMGHSYALAGNNPAHLEAASFFWDFFKEHPKP
;
A
#
# COMPACT_ATOMS: atom_id res chain seq x y z
N MET A 1 26.06 -40.70 28.71
CA MET A 1 26.88 -39.55 28.29
C MET A 1 25.96 -38.34 28.27
N ALA A 2 26.12 -37.43 29.23
CA ALA A 2 25.29 -36.23 29.38
C ALA A 2 25.82 -35.12 28.48
N ALA A 3 24.92 -34.43 27.78
CA ALA A 3 25.23 -33.30 26.92
C ALA A 3 25.61 -32.09 27.78
N ASN A 4 26.78 -31.52 27.50
CA ASN A 4 27.30 -30.32 28.17
C ASN A 4 26.71 -29.09 27.45
N SER A 5 25.68 -28.48 28.03
CA SER A 5 25.15 -27.19 27.59
C SER A 5 26.08 -26.08 28.08
N THR A 6 26.85 -25.48 27.19
CA THR A 6 27.58 -24.24 27.46
C THR A 6 26.58 -23.10 27.64
N GLU A 7 26.26 -22.80 28.90
CA GLU A 7 25.55 -21.60 29.29
C GLU A 7 26.47 -20.39 29.04
N VAL A 8 26.14 -19.59 28.03
CA VAL A 8 26.84 -18.32 27.77
C VAL A 8 26.40 -17.32 28.83
N VAL A 9 27.11 -17.27 29.95
CA VAL A 9 26.95 -16.23 30.96
C VAL A 9 27.52 -14.93 30.39
N MET A 10 26.63 -14.04 29.91
CA MET A 10 26.96 -12.66 29.56
C MET A 10 27.47 -11.93 30.80
N LYS A 11 28.81 -11.85 30.95
CA LYS A 11 29.45 -11.05 31.99
C LYS A 11 29.45 -9.57 31.61
N ASP A 12 29.09 -8.76 32.60
CA ASP A 12 29.34 -7.32 32.74
C ASP A 12 28.54 -6.38 31.82
N ILE A 13 27.22 -6.31 32.05
CA ILE A 13 26.28 -5.38 31.39
C ILE A 13 25.69 -4.32 32.33
N ALA A 14 25.93 -4.44 33.64
CA ALA A 14 25.42 -3.49 34.63
C ALA A 14 26.04 -2.10 34.42
N GLY A 15 25.19 -1.09 34.24
CA GLY A 15 25.64 0.30 34.04
C GLY A 15 26.07 0.66 32.61
N LYS A 16 26.05 -0.27 31.66
CA LYS A 16 26.22 0.03 30.22
C LYS A 16 24.91 0.57 29.64
N THR A 17 25.00 1.40 28.59
CA THR A 17 23.82 2.02 27.97
C THR A 17 23.45 1.31 26.66
N ALA A 18 22.19 0.91 26.53
CA ALA A 18 21.58 0.42 25.30
C ALA A 18 20.71 1.53 24.68
N VAL A 19 20.92 1.83 23.40
CA VAL A 19 20.04 2.75 22.64
C VAL A 19 19.05 1.91 21.84
N VAL A 20 17.75 2.15 22.05
CA VAL A 20 16.69 1.44 21.33
C VAL A 20 16.03 2.42 20.37
N THR A 21 16.18 2.18 19.07
CA THR A 21 15.47 2.93 18.01
C THR A 21 14.14 2.25 17.70
N GLY A 22 13.07 3.03 17.49
CA GLY A 22 11.71 2.49 17.40
C GLY A 22 11.15 2.09 18.77
N ALA A 23 11.60 2.75 19.84
CA ALA A 23 11.29 2.42 21.22
C ALA A 23 9.79 2.50 21.57
N SER A 24 8.98 3.26 20.82
CA SER A 24 7.53 3.33 21.04
C SER A 24 6.75 2.21 20.34
N GLY A 25 7.40 1.43 19.47
CA GLY A 25 6.81 0.23 18.87
C GLY A 25 6.80 -0.97 19.82
N GLU A 26 5.89 -1.92 19.60
CA GLU A 26 5.72 -3.11 20.46
C GLU A 26 7.01 -3.91 20.65
N ALA A 27 7.79 -4.10 19.58
CA ALA A 27 9.08 -4.78 19.63
C ALA A 27 10.16 -3.95 20.36
N GLY A 28 10.22 -2.64 20.10
CA GLY A 28 11.15 -1.73 20.75
C GLY A 28 10.93 -1.70 22.26
N LEU A 29 9.68 -1.59 22.70
CA LEU A 29 9.31 -1.60 24.10
C LEU A 29 9.66 -2.93 24.79
N ALA A 30 9.50 -4.06 24.09
CA ALA A 30 9.92 -5.36 24.62
C ALA A 30 11.44 -5.42 24.85
N PHE A 31 12.25 -4.85 23.95
CA PHE A 31 13.71 -4.74 24.13
C PHE A 31 14.09 -3.80 25.27
N VAL A 32 13.43 -2.64 25.37
CA VAL A 32 13.60 -1.70 26.48
C VAL A 32 13.38 -2.40 27.83
N HIS A 33 12.28 -3.14 27.97
CA HIS A 33 12.00 -3.89 29.19
C HIS A 33 13.03 -4.98 29.47
N ARG A 34 13.49 -5.69 28.45
CA ARG A 34 14.49 -6.75 28.61
C ARG A 34 15.86 -6.21 28.98
N PHE A 35 16.29 -5.09 28.39
CA PHE A 35 17.57 -4.45 28.73
C PHE A 35 17.55 -3.84 30.13
N ALA A 36 16.46 -3.17 30.49
CA ALA A 36 16.29 -2.66 31.85
C ALA A 36 16.29 -3.79 32.90
N ALA A 37 15.60 -4.90 32.62
CA ALA A 37 15.51 -6.05 33.54
C ALA A 37 16.86 -6.74 33.80
N VAL A 38 17.84 -6.57 32.91
CA VAL A 38 19.20 -7.11 33.07
C VAL A 38 20.22 -6.06 33.54
N GLY A 39 19.76 -4.86 33.94
CA GLY A 39 20.58 -3.84 34.58
C GLY A 39 21.31 -2.87 33.63
N LEU A 40 20.90 -2.78 32.36
CA LEU A 40 21.38 -1.77 31.43
C LEU A 40 20.66 -0.44 31.65
N ASN A 41 21.39 0.66 31.47
CA ASN A 41 20.78 1.96 31.20
C ASN A 41 20.14 1.91 29.81
N VAL A 42 18.93 2.44 29.62
CA VAL A 42 18.26 2.40 28.32
C VAL A 42 17.96 3.82 27.83
N ALA A 43 18.44 4.14 26.63
CA ALA A 43 18.12 5.38 25.92
C ALA A 43 17.07 5.07 24.86
N LEU A 44 15.92 5.74 24.95
CA LEU A 44 14.80 5.59 24.03
C LEU A 44 14.98 6.56 22.85
N ALA A 45 14.88 6.05 21.63
CA ALA A 45 14.89 6.86 20.42
C ALA A 45 13.71 6.47 19.54
N ASP A 46 12.90 7.45 19.17
CA ASP A 46 11.80 7.27 18.23
C ASP A 46 11.58 8.53 17.41
N ILE A 47 10.94 8.36 16.25
CA ILE A 47 10.61 9.46 15.34
C ILE A 47 9.36 10.22 15.80
N GLU A 48 8.48 9.57 16.58
CA GLU A 48 7.24 10.16 17.07
C GLU A 48 7.35 10.58 18.54
N GLY A 49 7.15 11.87 18.83
CA GLY A 49 7.36 12.44 20.16
C GLY A 49 6.31 12.02 21.21
N GLU A 50 5.03 12.01 20.85
CA GLU A 50 3.92 11.64 21.76
C GLU A 50 3.97 10.16 22.18
N PRO A 51 4.12 9.18 21.25
CA PRO A 51 4.28 7.77 21.62
C PRO A 51 5.52 7.48 22.45
N LEU A 52 6.61 8.23 22.23
CA LEU A 52 7.82 8.12 23.04
C LEU A 52 7.56 8.56 24.49
N SER A 53 6.80 9.64 24.70
CA SER A 53 6.39 10.09 26.04
C SER A 53 5.47 9.10 26.75
N VAL A 54 4.62 8.37 26.02
CA VAL A 54 3.81 7.27 26.58
C VAL A 54 4.67 6.07 26.98
N ALA A 55 5.64 5.68 26.14
CA ALA A 55 6.58 4.62 26.44
C ALA A 55 7.47 4.95 27.65
N GLU A 56 7.87 6.22 27.79
CA GLU A 56 8.59 6.75 28.93
C GLU A 56 7.76 6.67 30.22
N ALA A 57 6.50 7.13 30.19
CA ALA A 57 5.59 7.05 31.34
C ALA A 57 5.31 5.60 31.80
N ALA A 58 5.28 4.65 30.86
CA ALA A 58 5.10 3.23 31.16
C ALA A 58 6.29 2.60 31.91
N LEU A 59 7.48 3.19 31.82
CA LEU A 59 8.67 2.75 32.57
C LEU A 59 8.70 3.32 34.00
N ASN A 60 8.19 4.54 34.19
CA ASN A 60 8.16 5.22 35.49
C ASN A 60 7.22 4.57 36.52
N THR A 61 6.19 3.84 36.08
CA THR A 61 5.27 3.10 36.98
C THR A 61 5.89 1.82 37.57
N LYS A 62 7.10 1.42 37.13
CA LYS A 62 7.82 0.23 37.63
C LYS A 62 9.15 0.54 38.35
N GLY A 63 9.40 1.80 38.72
CA GLY A 63 10.50 2.18 39.63
C GLY A 63 11.77 2.72 38.99
N ALA A 64 11.74 3.19 37.73
CA ALA A 64 12.79 4.05 37.20
C ALA A 64 12.42 5.52 37.52
N ALA A 65 13.30 6.25 38.22
CA ALA A 65 13.05 7.64 38.62
C ALA A 65 13.62 8.62 37.58
N GLU A 66 12.83 9.63 37.21
CA GLU A 66 13.17 10.68 36.24
C GLU A 66 14.01 11.82 36.86
N ARG A 67 14.93 12.43 36.10
CA ARG A 67 15.54 13.75 36.41
C ARG A 67 15.76 14.58 35.13
N GLY A 68 14.81 15.48 34.86
CA GLY A 68 14.98 16.85 34.33
C GLY A 68 15.73 17.12 33.01
N SER A 69 15.03 17.79 32.07
CA SER A 69 15.62 18.46 30.90
C SER A 69 16.54 19.63 31.30
N VAL A 70 17.58 19.96 30.51
CA VAL A 70 18.39 21.16 30.79
C VAL A 70 18.72 21.97 29.54
N GLY A 71 18.28 23.22 29.52
CA GLY A 71 19.10 24.34 29.06
C GLY A 71 19.93 24.88 30.22
N GLY A 72 21.26 24.90 30.07
CA GLY A 72 22.20 25.61 30.96
C GLY A 72 22.84 24.83 32.14
N LYS A 73 24.18 24.67 32.03
CA LYS A 73 25.23 24.32 33.03
C LYS A 73 25.22 22.93 33.71
N LEU A 74 26.26 22.16 33.37
CA LEU A 74 26.68 20.90 34.01
C LEU A 74 27.33 21.11 35.38
N THR A 75 27.00 20.25 36.36
CA THR A 75 28.00 19.62 37.26
C THR A 75 27.50 18.27 37.84
N SER A 76 28.42 17.28 37.81
CA SER A 76 28.56 16.02 38.57
C SER A 76 27.56 14.84 38.45
N ALA A 77 28.06 13.79 37.78
CA ALA A 77 28.00 12.32 37.99
C ALA A 77 26.65 11.56 38.15
N LEU A 78 26.44 10.62 37.21
CA LEU A 78 25.41 9.54 37.06
C LEU A 78 24.10 9.93 36.31
N PRO A 79 23.42 8.94 35.71
CA PRO A 79 23.43 8.54 34.29
C PRO A 79 22.70 9.50 33.32
N MET A 80 23.14 9.54 32.06
CA MET A 80 22.75 10.50 31.01
C MET A 80 21.58 10.00 30.15
N VAL A 81 20.47 10.74 30.11
CA VAL A 81 19.43 10.62 29.08
C VAL A 81 19.83 11.53 27.91
N ILE A 82 20.14 10.97 26.74
CA ILE A 82 20.44 11.75 25.53
C ILE A 82 19.20 11.77 24.64
N ARG A 83 18.59 12.94 24.46
CA ARG A 83 17.52 13.18 23.49
C ARG A 83 18.18 13.49 22.13
N MET A 84 18.25 12.51 21.23
CA MET A 84 18.67 12.77 19.84
C MET A 84 17.43 13.05 18.99
N HIS A 85 17.17 14.32 18.68
CA HIS A 85 16.39 14.69 17.51
C HIS A 85 17.28 14.54 16.28
N THR A 86 17.18 13.41 15.59
CA THR A 86 17.92 13.13 14.35
C THR A 86 17.35 13.93 13.19
N ARG A 87 17.69 15.23 13.11
CA ARG A 87 17.46 16.06 11.91
C ARG A 87 18.71 16.32 11.06
N ARG A 88 19.91 15.81 11.38
CA ARG A 88 21.13 16.18 10.64
C ARG A 88 22.30 15.17 10.51
N VAL A 89 22.14 13.90 10.85
CA VAL A 89 23.22 12.90 10.64
C VAL A 89 22.68 11.75 9.81
N PHE A 90 23.45 11.33 8.80
CA PHE A 90 23.10 10.41 7.69
C PHE A 90 22.57 11.07 6.40
N GLY A 91 23.38 11.97 5.85
CA GLY A 91 23.63 11.96 4.41
C GLY A 91 24.71 10.92 4.08
N LEU A 92 24.60 10.30 2.90
CA LEU A 92 25.43 9.25 2.30
C LEU A 92 25.27 7.80 2.83
N GLY A 93 24.67 6.97 1.97
CA GLY A 93 25.20 5.65 1.58
C GLY A 93 25.22 4.50 2.60
N PHE A 94 24.56 3.40 2.21
CA PHE A 94 24.70 2.01 2.67
C PHE A 94 23.84 1.48 3.85
N ALA A 95 23.05 0.46 3.46
CA ALA A 95 22.68 -0.79 4.14
C ALA A 95 21.93 -0.78 5.49
N LEU A 96 20.84 -1.55 5.52
CA LEU A 96 20.38 -2.23 6.74
C LEU A 96 21.59 -2.91 7.38
N SER A 97 21.98 -2.44 8.56
CA SER A 97 22.75 -3.23 9.51
C SER A 97 22.21 -2.93 10.90
N LEU A 98 21.66 -3.96 11.56
CA LEU A 98 21.47 -3.95 13.01
C LEU A 98 22.85 -3.70 13.64
N CYS A 99 23.09 -2.48 14.11
CA CYS A 99 24.35 -2.12 14.76
C CYS A 99 24.10 -1.86 16.24
N PHE A 100 24.48 -2.81 17.09
CA PHE A 100 24.64 -2.58 18.52
C PHE A 100 25.93 -1.78 18.73
N ILE A 101 25.81 -0.54 19.20
CA ILE A 101 26.97 0.27 19.58
C ILE A 101 27.07 0.29 21.10
N LEU A 102 28.03 -0.46 21.64
CA LEU A 102 28.54 -0.27 23.01
C LEU A 102 29.60 0.83 22.95
N LEU A 103 29.24 2.05 23.36
CA LEU A 103 30.18 3.16 23.41
C LEU A 103 31.05 3.06 24.67
N THR A 104 32.36 2.84 24.47
CA THR A 104 33.40 3.19 25.44
C THR A 104 34.01 4.53 25.03
N ALA A 105 33.87 5.57 25.85
CA ALA A 105 34.36 6.90 25.53
C ALA A 105 35.89 6.98 25.67
N SER A 106 36.57 7.41 24.60
CA SER A 106 37.88 8.07 24.65
C SER A 106 37.94 9.02 23.47
N GLY A 107 37.99 10.33 23.77
CA GLY A 107 37.88 11.39 22.80
C GLY A 107 39.20 11.70 22.08
N CYS A 108 39.11 12.41 20.97
CA CYS A 108 39.99 13.51 20.60
C CYS A 108 39.44 14.29 19.39
N ARG A 109 39.74 15.59 19.39
CA ARG A 109 39.36 16.68 18.48
C ARG A 109 40.05 16.60 17.10
N GLY A 110 39.44 17.26 16.11
CA GLY A 110 40.13 17.74 14.90
C GLY A 110 39.19 18.44 13.90
N ASP A 111 39.32 19.77 13.81
CA ASP A 111 38.93 20.68 12.70
C ASP A 111 39.53 20.20 11.34
N ASP A 112 39.25 20.71 10.14
CA ASP A 112 38.53 21.87 9.63
C ASP A 112 38.22 21.62 8.12
N SER A 113 37.34 22.45 7.57
CA SER A 113 36.91 22.54 6.17
C SER A 113 37.93 23.13 5.20
N ASP A 114 37.86 22.75 3.92
CA ASP A 114 38.21 23.58 2.76
C ASP A 114 37.69 22.94 1.46
N VAL A 115 36.77 23.59 0.71
CA VAL A 115 36.75 23.57 -0.77
C VAL A 115 36.09 24.86 -1.31
N ILE A 116 36.77 25.39 -2.33
CA ILE A 116 36.66 26.66 -3.06
C ILE A 116 35.57 26.64 -4.16
N SER A 117 35.17 27.87 -4.51
CA SER A 117 34.21 28.39 -5.50
C SER A 117 34.48 28.18 -7.00
N ASP A 118 33.49 28.63 -7.80
CA ASP A 118 33.53 29.17 -9.18
C ASP A 118 33.60 28.17 -10.36
N ASP A 119 32.99 28.40 -11.54
CA ASP A 119 32.15 29.48 -12.05
C ASP A 119 31.47 29.04 -13.38
N GLY A 120 30.40 29.74 -13.77
CA GLY A 120 30.28 30.34 -15.11
C GLY A 120 29.77 29.54 -16.32
N GLY A 121 28.68 30.06 -16.92
CA GLY A 121 28.67 30.36 -18.36
C GLY A 121 27.53 29.79 -19.21
N GLY A 122 26.46 30.56 -19.40
CA GLY A 122 25.46 30.34 -20.46
C GLY A 122 25.73 31.15 -21.72
N SER A 123 25.10 30.77 -22.84
CA SER A 123 24.66 31.70 -23.88
C SER A 123 23.65 31.08 -24.84
N ALA A 124 22.71 31.95 -25.23
CA ALA A 124 21.50 31.70 -25.99
C ALA A 124 21.71 31.65 -27.52
N VAL A 125 20.77 31.01 -28.21
CA VAL A 125 20.69 30.92 -29.67
C VAL A 125 19.50 31.75 -30.18
N GLN A 126 19.75 32.60 -31.17
CA GLN A 126 18.74 33.25 -32.02
C GLN A 126 18.67 32.57 -33.39
N SER A 127 17.45 32.49 -33.95
CA SER A 127 17.16 32.11 -35.35
C SER A 127 17.14 33.34 -36.27
N PRO A 128 17.18 33.16 -37.61
CA PRO A 128 15.95 33.40 -38.36
C PRO A 128 15.69 32.45 -39.57
N HIS A 129 14.43 32.48 -40.03
CA HIS A 129 13.80 31.81 -41.17
C HIS A 129 14.46 32.03 -42.55
N VAL A 130 14.29 31.06 -43.49
CA VAL A 130 13.50 31.14 -44.75
C VAL A 130 13.50 29.78 -45.49
N SER A 131 12.39 29.54 -46.21
CA SER A 131 11.83 28.32 -46.82
C SER A 131 12.63 27.58 -47.91
N GLY A 132 12.36 26.27 -48.05
CA GLY A 132 12.72 25.47 -49.22
C GLY A 132 12.18 24.04 -49.15
N THR A 133 11.30 23.69 -50.08
CA THR A 133 10.59 22.41 -50.22
C THR A 133 11.52 21.29 -50.72
N THR A 134 11.64 20.18 -49.98
CA THR A 134 11.85 18.81 -50.51
C THR A 134 11.63 17.79 -49.38
N ALA A 135 10.78 16.80 -49.61
CA ALA A 135 10.63 15.65 -48.71
C ALA A 135 11.78 14.66 -48.91
N PRO A 136 12.27 14.03 -47.83
CA PRO A 136 12.70 12.65 -47.95
C PRO A 136 12.25 11.76 -46.79
N GLY A 137 11.79 10.56 -47.15
CA GLY A 137 12.07 9.32 -46.44
C GLY A 137 11.49 9.16 -45.04
N SER A 138 10.30 8.56 -44.98
CA SER A 138 9.81 7.83 -43.80
C SER A 138 10.78 6.71 -43.43
N SER A 139 11.73 6.95 -42.54
CA SER A 139 12.43 5.89 -41.82
C SER A 139 11.55 5.45 -40.66
N THR A 140 10.64 4.53 -40.95
CA THR A 140 9.99 3.69 -39.93
C THR A 140 11.07 2.81 -39.31
N THR A 141 11.67 3.27 -38.21
CA THR A 141 12.38 2.38 -37.29
C THR A 141 11.36 1.38 -36.76
N ALA A 142 11.52 0.12 -37.18
CA ALA A 142 10.78 -0.99 -36.61
C ALA A 142 10.94 -0.97 -35.07
N PRO A 143 9.89 -1.28 -34.29
CA PRO A 143 10.04 -1.44 -32.85
C PRO A 143 11.14 -2.47 -32.58
N ALA A 144 12.02 -2.18 -31.62
CA ALA A 144 12.98 -3.15 -31.13
C ALA A 144 12.25 -4.46 -30.76
N PRO A 145 12.82 -5.63 -31.05
CA PRO A 145 12.17 -6.90 -30.74
C PRO A 145 11.83 -6.94 -29.25
N SER A 146 10.55 -7.17 -28.96
CA SER A 146 10.07 -7.51 -27.62
C SER A 146 11.00 -8.58 -27.05
N GLN A 147 11.64 -8.31 -25.92
CA GLN A 147 12.36 -9.36 -25.20
C GLN A 147 11.37 -10.53 -25.03
N SER A 148 11.71 -11.69 -25.59
CA SER A 148 10.88 -12.88 -25.44
C SER A 148 10.67 -13.11 -23.94
N ALA A 149 9.42 -13.08 -23.48
CA ALA A 149 9.08 -13.30 -22.08
C ALA A 149 9.75 -14.59 -21.59
N SER A 150 10.59 -14.47 -20.55
CA SER A 150 11.36 -15.61 -20.05
C SER A 150 10.46 -16.53 -19.24
N VAL A 151 10.45 -17.83 -19.58
CA VAL A 151 9.74 -18.86 -18.81
C VAL A 151 10.39 -18.99 -17.43
N LEU A 152 9.61 -18.79 -16.37
CA LEU A 152 10.09 -18.88 -15.00
C LEU A 152 10.05 -20.32 -14.50
N LYS A 153 11.02 -20.70 -13.67
CA LYS A 153 10.92 -21.93 -12.86
C LYS A 153 10.02 -21.66 -11.66
N PHE A 154 9.15 -22.60 -11.33
CA PHE A 154 8.25 -22.47 -10.19
C PHE A 154 8.12 -23.78 -9.40
N LYS A 155 7.62 -23.64 -8.17
CA LYS A 155 7.10 -24.70 -7.32
C LYS A 155 5.69 -24.33 -6.83
N LYS A 156 4.94 -25.30 -6.32
CA LYS A 156 3.71 -25.03 -5.58
C LYS A 156 4.03 -24.21 -4.32
N GLY A 157 3.10 -23.37 -3.89
CA GLY A 157 3.29 -22.38 -2.83
C GLY A 157 4.01 -21.12 -3.32
N GLN A 158 4.83 -20.52 -2.46
CA GLN A 158 5.49 -19.24 -2.71
C GLN A 158 6.66 -19.32 -3.69
N ASN A 159 6.68 -18.41 -4.66
CA ASN A 159 7.80 -18.16 -5.57
C ASN A 159 8.13 -16.67 -5.58
N ASN A 160 9.40 -16.31 -5.46
CA ASN A 160 9.85 -14.91 -5.46
C ASN A 160 10.60 -14.62 -6.75
N TYR A 161 10.19 -13.58 -7.46
CA TYR A 161 10.73 -13.23 -8.76
C TYR A 161 11.18 -11.78 -8.83
N THR A 162 11.93 -11.50 -9.88
CA THR A 162 12.39 -10.15 -10.18
C THR A 162 12.44 -9.94 -11.68
N LEU A 163 11.93 -8.82 -12.14
CA LEU A 163 12.02 -8.34 -13.51
C LEU A 163 12.81 -7.04 -13.56
N THR A 164 13.37 -6.71 -14.71
CA THR A 164 13.92 -5.39 -14.98
C THR A 164 12.94 -4.65 -15.90
N VAL A 165 12.42 -3.52 -15.45
CA VAL A 165 11.50 -2.66 -16.21
C VAL A 165 12.05 -1.25 -16.18
N ASP A 166 12.31 -0.66 -17.34
CA ASP A 166 12.93 0.66 -17.49
C ASP A 166 14.23 0.83 -16.69
N GLY A 167 15.06 -0.23 -16.72
CA GLY A 167 16.32 -0.28 -15.96
C GLY A 167 16.14 -0.48 -14.45
N GLN A 168 14.91 -0.49 -13.94
CA GLN A 168 14.61 -0.67 -12.52
C GLN A 168 14.36 -2.15 -12.20
N ARG A 169 14.94 -2.62 -11.10
CA ARG A 169 14.73 -3.97 -10.57
C ARG A 169 13.39 -4.03 -9.80
N ARG A 170 12.41 -4.73 -10.34
CA ARG A 170 11.03 -4.84 -9.81
C ARG A 170 10.75 -6.22 -9.24
N GLN A 171 10.27 -6.30 -8.00
CA GLN A 171 10.07 -7.55 -7.28
C GLN A 171 8.59 -7.91 -7.18
N PHE A 172 8.28 -9.20 -7.23
CA PHE A 172 6.94 -9.72 -7.02
C PHE A 172 6.98 -11.16 -6.52
N ILE A 173 5.93 -11.54 -5.80
CA ILE A 173 5.72 -12.90 -5.30
C ILE A 173 4.59 -13.53 -6.11
N VAL A 174 4.71 -14.82 -6.43
CA VAL A 174 3.64 -15.61 -7.05
C VAL A 174 3.33 -16.80 -6.14
N HIS A 175 2.07 -16.94 -5.76
CA HIS A 175 1.56 -18.14 -5.10
C HIS A 175 0.96 -19.08 -6.14
N VAL A 176 1.51 -20.29 -6.24
CA VAL A 176 0.97 -21.35 -7.10
C VAL A 176 0.19 -22.33 -6.23
N PRO A 177 -1.13 -22.50 -6.42
CA PRO A 177 -1.95 -23.30 -5.51
C PRO A 177 -1.55 -24.79 -5.59
N PRO A 178 -1.80 -25.59 -4.53
CA PRO A 178 -1.42 -26.99 -4.49
C PRO A 178 -2.12 -27.80 -5.60
N GLY A 179 -3.30 -27.37 -6.06
CA GLY A 179 -4.06 -27.99 -7.14
C GLY A 179 -3.65 -27.60 -8.56
N TYR A 180 -2.69 -26.67 -8.76
CA TYR A 180 -2.33 -26.20 -10.10
C TYR A 180 -1.83 -27.33 -11.00
N ASN A 181 -2.35 -27.35 -12.23
CA ASN A 181 -2.00 -28.27 -13.32
C ASN A 181 -1.97 -27.48 -14.64
N SER A 182 -0.89 -27.60 -15.41
CA SER A 182 -0.75 -26.93 -16.71
C SER A 182 -1.79 -27.33 -17.76
N SER A 183 -2.49 -28.45 -17.54
CA SER A 183 -3.58 -28.92 -18.42
C SER A 183 -4.90 -28.17 -18.20
N THR A 184 -5.03 -27.40 -17.12
CA THR A 184 -6.24 -26.66 -16.78
C THR A 184 -5.89 -25.18 -16.56
N PRO A 185 -6.31 -24.27 -17.45
CA PRO A 185 -6.02 -22.85 -17.30
C PRO A 185 -6.53 -22.29 -15.96
N ALA A 186 -5.62 -21.71 -15.18
CA ALA A 186 -5.90 -21.15 -13.87
C ALA A 186 -6.24 -19.65 -13.95
N PRO A 187 -7.21 -19.15 -13.16
CA PRO A 187 -7.39 -17.72 -12.94
C PRO A 187 -6.14 -17.08 -12.32
N LEU A 188 -5.96 -15.78 -12.54
CA LEU A 188 -4.86 -15.00 -12.00
C LEU A 188 -5.38 -13.81 -11.20
N VAL A 189 -4.87 -13.57 -10.00
CA VAL A 189 -5.27 -12.43 -9.15
C VAL A 189 -4.05 -11.60 -8.75
N PHE A 190 -3.98 -10.35 -9.16
CA PHE A 190 -2.97 -9.39 -8.71
C PHE A 190 -3.42 -8.67 -7.45
N VAL A 191 -2.55 -8.59 -6.44
CA VAL A 191 -2.84 -8.03 -5.12
C VAL A 191 -1.85 -6.89 -4.81
N PHE A 192 -2.32 -5.66 -4.92
CA PHE A 192 -1.52 -4.45 -4.79
C PHE A 192 -1.58 -3.88 -3.36
N HIS A 193 -0.41 -3.80 -2.71
CA HIS A 193 -0.29 -3.37 -1.33
C HIS A 193 -0.57 -1.87 -1.13
N GLU A 194 -0.88 -1.50 0.12
CA GLU A 194 -1.03 -0.12 0.57
C GLU A 194 0.31 0.62 0.70
N SER A 195 0.29 1.93 0.95
CA SER A 195 1.52 2.72 1.12
C SER A 195 2.40 2.17 2.24
N ALA A 196 3.72 2.30 2.06
CA ALA A 196 4.74 1.86 3.02
C ALA A 196 4.80 0.35 3.32
N HIS A 197 4.08 -0.49 2.55
CA HIS A 197 4.16 -1.96 2.63
C HIS A 197 4.78 -2.57 1.38
N ASN A 198 4.71 -3.89 1.22
CA ASN A 198 5.26 -4.59 0.05
C ASN A 198 4.44 -5.85 -0.25
N GLY A 199 4.77 -6.55 -1.34
CA GLY A 199 4.10 -7.78 -1.74
C GLY A 199 4.13 -8.87 -0.66
N GLY A 200 5.22 -8.99 0.10
CA GLY A 200 5.33 -9.94 1.20
C GLY A 200 4.36 -9.67 2.35
N PHE A 201 4.12 -8.40 2.68
CA PHE A 201 3.15 -8.02 3.72
C PHE A 201 1.73 -8.48 3.37
N VAL A 202 1.28 -8.18 2.15
CA VAL A 202 -0.09 -8.54 1.72
C VAL A 202 -0.23 -10.03 1.41
N TYR A 203 0.85 -10.69 0.98
CA TYR A 203 0.93 -12.15 0.84
C TYR A 203 0.58 -12.88 2.14
N GLU A 204 1.08 -12.39 3.27
CA GLU A 204 0.82 -13.00 4.58
C GLU A 204 -0.53 -12.59 5.20
N LYS A 205 -0.99 -11.36 4.94
CA LYS A 205 -2.11 -10.78 5.69
C LYS A 205 -3.47 -10.84 5.00
N TRP A 206 -3.54 -10.69 3.68
CA TRP A 206 -4.81 -10.42 2.98
C TRP A 206 -5.57 -11.66 2.49
N LYS A 207 -5.15 -12.85 2.91
CA LYS A 207 -5.86 -14.13 2.70
C LYS A 207 -6.05 -14.60 1.26
N TRP A 208 -5.46 -13.90 0.30
CA TRP A 208 -5.53 -14.28 -1.11
C TRP A 208 -4.82 -15.59 -1.44
N ARG A 209 -3.77 -15.99 -0.69
CA ARG A 209 -3.10 -17.28 -0.97
C ARG A 209 -4.00 -18.44 -0.55
N GLU A 210 -4.63 -18.34 0.63
CA GLU A 210 -5.57 -19.33 1.14
C GLU A 210 -6.83 -19.39 0.27
N LYS A 211 -7.32 -18.23 -0.19
CA LYS A 211 -8.42 -18.16 -1.17
C LYS A 211 -8.04 -18.88 -2.47
N CYS A 212 -6.85 -18.62 -2.99
CA CYS A 212 -6.39 -19.25 -4.22
C CYS A 212 -6.08 -20.74 -4.09
N ASP A 213 -5.65 -21.20 -2.91
CA ASP A 213 -5.52 -22.64 -2.62
C ASP A 213 -6.87 -23.36 -2.71
N GLN A 214 -7.95 -22.72 -2.25
CA GLN A 214 -9.31 -23.25 -2.30
C GLN A 214 -9.90 -23.24 -3.72
N GLU A 215 -9.63 -22.18 -4.47
CA GLU A 215 -10.33 -21.87 -5.73
C GLU A 215 -9.50 -22.23 -6.98
N GLY A 216 -8.25 -22.66 -6.79
CA GLY A 216 -7.35 -23.03 -7.89
C GLY A 216 -6.83 -21.85 -8.71
N CYS A 217 -6.86 -20.63 -8.16
CA CYS A 217 -6.24 -19.46 -8.80
C CYS A 217 -4.76 -19.31 -8.44
N ILE A 218 -4.01 -18.60 -9.28
CA ILE A 218 -2.66 -18.13 -8.96
C ILE A 218 -2.80 -16.69 -8.45
N SER A 219 -2.15 -16.35 -7.33
CA SER A 219 -2.12 -14.97 -6.83
C SER A 219 -0.73 -14.34 -6.94
N VAL A 220 -0.69 -13.06 -7.28
CA VAL A 220 0.53 -12.28 -7.57
C VAL A 220 0.59 -11.06 -6.67
N TYR A 221 1.71 -10.87 -5.98
CA TYR A 221 1.90 -9.82 -4.99
C TYR A 221 3.12 -8.97 -5.37
N PRO A 222 2.94 -8.00 -6.27
CA PRO A 222 4.02 -7.14 -6.71
C PRO A 222 4.38 -6.10 -5.64
N THR A 223 5.61 -5.60 -5.68
CA THR A 223 6.09 -4.54 -4.77
C THR A 223 6.37 -3.26 -5.56
N ALA A 224 5.77 -2.16 -5.09
CA ALA A 224 5.99 -0.83 -5.63
C ALA A 224 7.42 -0.33 -5.33
N LEU A 225 7.89 0.66 -6.10
CA LEU A 225 9.15 1.33 -5.78
C LEU A 225 8.97 2.32 -4.62
N SER A 226 10.09 2.69 -4.00
CA SER A 226 10.15 3.63 -2.88
C SER A 226 10.35 5.05 -3.38
N TYR A 227 9.58 5.98 -2.84
CA TYR A 227 9.62 7.41 -3.13
C TYR A 227 9.67 8.21 -1.85
N PHE A 228 10.36 9.36 -1.88
CA PHE A 228 10.26 10.33 -0.79
C PHE A 228 8.91 11.04 -0.88
N VAL A 229 8.07 10.86 0.14
CA VAL A 229 6.71 11.42 0.18
C VAL A 229 6.73 12.67 1.07
N VAL A 230 6.46 13.82 0.47
CA VAL A 230 6.67 15.16 1.06
C VAL A 230 5.79 15.41 2.29
N PRO A 231 4.46 15.14 2.25
CA PRO A 231 3.62 15.38 3.43
C PRO A 231 4.01 14.56 4.65
N GLU A 232 4.59 13.38 4.45
CA GLU A 232 5.00 12.46 5.52
C GLU A 232 6.51 12.51 5.83
N ASP A 233 7.29 13.35 5.12
CA ASP A 233 8.72 13.57 5.32
C ASP A 233 9.54 12.26 5.41
N ARG A 234 9.18 11.25 4.59
CA ARG A 234 9.83 9.93 4.62
C ARG A 234 9.73 9.16 3.31
N ASN A 235 10.66 8.23 3.12
CA ASN A 235 10.59 7.27 2.02
C ASN A 235 9.51 6.21 2.28
N GLN A 236 8.69 5.93 1.27
CA GLN A 236 7.66 4.89 1.32
C GLN A 236 7.52 4.23 -0.03
N THR A 237 7.20 2.94 -0.03
CA THR A 237 6.70 2.27 -1.22
C THR A 237 5.35 2.86 -1.63
N LYS A 238 5.25 3.30 -2.89
CA LYS A 238 4.04 3.90 -3.47
C LYS A 238 3.90 3.45 -4.92
N TRP A 239 2.70 3.03 -5.29
CA TRP A 239 2.33 2.84 -6.68
C TRP A 239 2.17 4.19 -7.37
N ASN A 240 2.57 4.26 -8.64
CA ASN A 240 2.37 5.41 -9.52
C ASN A 240 0.89 5.52 -9.95
N ASP A 241 0.03 5.87 -9.00
CA ASP A 241 -1.34 6.31 -9.25
C ASP A 241 -1.38 7.73 -9.83
N THR A 242 -2.58 8.28 -10.06
CA THR A 242 -2.77 9.64 -10.61
C THR A 242 -2.35 10.78 -9.67
N SER A 243 -2.14 10.50 -8.39
CA SER A 243 -1.82 11.48 -7.36
C SER A 243 -0.35 11.50 -6.94
N LEU A 244 0.44 10.47 -7.29
CA LEU A 244 1.83 10.33 -6.80
C LEU A 244 2.69 11.56 -7.12
N SER A 245 2.56 12.13 -8.32
CA SER A 245 3.32 13.32 -8.74
C SER A 245 3.07 14.56 -7.87
N GLN A 246 1.95 14.61 -7.15
CA GLN A 246 1.56 15.73 -6.30
C GLN A 246 2.17 15.67 -4.90
N ILE A 247 2.66 14.49 -4.48
CA ILE A 247 3.14 14.23 -3.12
C ILE A 247 4.62 13.89 -3.05
N VAL A 248 5.33 13.92 -4.17
CA VAL A 248 6.79 13.71 -4.26
C VAL A 248 7.50 15.00 -4.69
N PRO A 249 8.83 15.13 -4.49
CA PRO A 249 9.57 16.30 -4.95
C PRO A 249 9.39 16.53 -6.46
N PRO A 250 9.24 17.80 -6.90
CA PRO A 250 9.19 18.12 -8.33
C PRO A 250 10.38 17.54 -9.10
N GLY A 251 10.12 17.01 -10.30
CA GLY A 251 11.16 16.38 -11.13
C GLY A 251 11.52 14.95 -10.75
N THR A 252 10.90 14.36 -9.72
CA THR A 252 11.06 12.94 -9.40
C THR A 252 10.61 12.08 -10.58
N ALA A 253 11.49 11.21 -11.07
CA ALA A 253 11.15 10.23 -12.09
C ALA A 253 10.22 9.15 -11.51
N LEU A 254 8.99 9.07 -12.02
CA LEU A 254 8.00 8.09 -11.59
C LEU A 254 8.13 6.80 -12.40
N ALA A 255 7.97 5.65 -11.75
CA ALA A 255 8.07 4.37 -12.43
C ALA A 255 6.82 4.08 -13.24
N ASP A 256 6.99 3.42 -14.37
CA ASP A 256 5.87 2.91 -15.16
C ASP A 256 5.36 1.59 -14.55
N ASP A 257 4.46 1.73 -13.56
CA ASP A 257 3.84 0.58 -12.90
C ASP A 257 2.84 -0.15 -13.79
N VAL A 258 2.26 0.52 -14.80
CA VAL A 258 1.39 -0.10 -15.80
C VAL A 258 2.19 -1.05 -16.70
N LYS A 259 3.36 -0.60 -17.17
CA LYS A 259 4.30 -1.45 -17.90
C LYS A 259 4.81 -2.59 -17.04
N PHE A 260 5.11 -2.36 -15.77
CA PHE A 260 5.50 -3.45 -14.86
C PHE A 260 4.40 -4.52 -14.75
N VAL A 261 3.13 -4.14 -14.60
CA VAL A 261 2.01 -5.09 -14.58
C VAL A 261 1.89 -5.84 -15.89
N ARG A 262 1.98 -5.17 -17.04
CA ARG A 262 1.92 -5.81 -18.35
C ARG A 262 3.06 -6.83 -18.53
N THR A 263 4.29 -6.46 -18.20
CA THR A 263 5.45 -7.37 -18.28
C THR A 263 5.30 -8.57 -17.34
N MET A 264 4.72 -8.39 -16.14
CA MET A 264 4.40 -9.51 -15.27
C MET A 264 3.39 -10.45 -15.92
N VAL A 265 2.29 -9.93 -16.49
CA VAL A 265 1.28 -10.76 -17.16
C VAL A 265 1.90 -11.57 -18.31
N GLU A 266 2.66 -10.92 -19.19
CA GLU A 266 3.36 -11.59 -20.29
C GLU A 266 4.30 -12.71 -19.80
N THR A 267 5.07 -12.44 -18.74
CA THR A 267 5.97 -13.42 -18.13
C THR A 267 5.21 -14.60 -17.52
N LEU A 268 4.08 -14.34 -16.87
CA LEU A 268 3.26 -15.35 -16.22
C LEU A 268 2.49 -16.21 -17.24
N GLU A 269 1.99 -15.62 -18.32
CA GLU A 269 1.36 -16.36 -19.41
C GLU A 269 2.35 -17.26 -20.17
N ALA A 270 3.62 -16.84 -20.28
CA ALA A 270 4.68 -17.69 -20.83
C ALA A 270 5.06 -18.85 -19.89
N THR A 271 4.80 -18.70 -18.58
CA THR A 271 5.21 -19.66 -17.54
C THR A 271 4.10 -20.65 -17.17
N PHE A 272 2.86 -20.17 -17.10
CA PHE A 272 1.71 -20.89 -16.56
C PHE A 272 0.60 -21.01 -17.61
N SER A 273 -0.22 -22.05 -17.48
CA SER A 273 -1.50 -22.15 -18.19
C SER A 273 -2.48 -21.22 -17.48
N ILE A 274 -2.60 -19.99 -17.99
CA ILE A 274 -3.47 -18.95 -17.44
C ILE A 274 -4.76 -18.86 -18.23
N ASP A 275 -5.88 -18.80 -17.54
CA ASP A 275 -7.15 -18.42 -18.14
C ASP A 275 -7.19 -16.90 -18.35
N LYS A 276 -6.95 -16.48 -19.59
CA LYS A 276 -6.91 -15.06 -19.97
C LYS A 276 -8.24 -14.33 -19.78
N LYS A 277 -9.35 -15.06 -19.65
CA LYS A 277 -10.66 -14.47 -19.35
C LYS A 277 -10.84 -14.20 -17.85
N ARG A 278 -9.97 -14.73 -17.00
CA ARG A 278 -10.06 -14.67 -15.54
C ARG A 278 -8.79 -14.12 -14.91
N ILE A 279 -8.35 -12.96 -15.38
CA ILE A 279 -7.27 -12.17 -14.78
C ILE A 279 -7.89 -11.01 -14.01
N TYR A 280 -7.65 -10.93 -12.71
CA TYR A 280 -8.29 -9.97 -11.80
C TYR A 280 -7.26 -9.13 -11.05
N ALA A 281 -7.67 -7.95 -10.61
CA ALA A 281 -6.84 -7.05 -9.80
C ALA A 281 -7.54 -6.70 -8.49
N THR A 282 -6.79 -6.57 -7.41
CA THR A 282 -7.27 -6.00 -6.17
C THR A 282 -6.20 -5.20 -5.46
N GLY A 283 -6.59 -4.18 -4.71
CA GLY A 283 -5.65 -3.37 -3.95
C GLY A 283 -6.29 -2.62 -2.79
N GLY A 284 -5.46 -2.22 -1.83
CA GLY A 284 -5.87 -1.46 -0.66
C GLY A 284 -5.22 -0.06 -0.63
N SER A 285 -5.96 0.98 -0.26
CA SER A 285 -5.44 2.35 -0.09
C SER A 285 -4.75 2.86 -1.37
N ASN A 286 -3.45 3.20 -1.35
CA ASN A 286 -2.67 3.54 -2.57
C ASN A 286 -2.62 2.40 -3.61
N GLY A 287 -2.72 1.13 -3.20
CA GLY A 287 -2.95 0.02 -4.15
C GLY A 287 -4.37 0.05 -4.74
N GLY A 288 -5.37 0.49 -3.97
CA GLY A 288 -6.77 0.66 -4.39
C GLY A 288 -6.95 1.80 -5.40
N ARG A 289 -6.64 3.04 -5.00
CA ARG A 289 -5.56 3.82 -5.61
C ARG A 289 -5.23 3.57 -7.09
N PHE A 290 -4.10 2.91 -7.24
CA PHE A 290 -3.54 2.41 -8.48
C PHE A 290 -4.49 1.52 -9.28
N VAL A 291 -5.21 0.59 -8.64
CA VAL A 291 -6.20 -0.26 -9.34
C VAL A 291 -7.29 0.59 -10.01
N SER A 292 -7.87 1.53 -9.28
CA SER A 292 -8.96 2.37 -9.79
C SER A 292 -8.51 3.38 -10.84
N SER A 293 -7.31 3.96 -10.68
CA SER A 293 -6.82 5.06 -11.53
C SER A 293 -6.01 4.60 -12.74
N ARG A 294 -5.35 3.43 -12.65
CA ARG A 294 -4.47 2.88 -13.69
C ARG A 294 -4.99 1.59 -14.27
N ILE A 295 -5.38 0.61 -13.45
CA ILE A 295 -5.78 -0.70 -13.96
C ILE A 295 -7.12 -0.62 -14.70
N LEU A 296 -8.14 0.00 -14.09
CA LEU A 296 -9.44 0.19 -14.73
C LEU A 296 -9.37 1.04 -16.01
N VAL A 297 -8.38 1.94 -16.08
CA VAL A 297 -8.28 2.94 -17.15
C VAL A 297 -7.36 2.47 -18.27
N GLU A 298 -6.20 1.91 -17.96
CA GLU A 298 -5.13 1.68 -18.94
C GLU A 298 -4.98 0.21 -19.34
N LEU A 299 -5.49 -0.72 -18.53
CA LEU A 299 -5.38 -2.17 -18.74
C LEU A 299 -6.73 -2.93 -18.85
N PRO A 300 -7.81 -2.36 -19.42
CA PRO A 300 -9.05 -3.12 -19.60
C PRO A 300 -8.89 -4.27 -20.60
N ASP A 301 -7.86 -4.26 -21.44
CA ASP A 301 -7.49 -5.35 -22.35
C ASP A 301 -7.00 -6.61 -21.60
N ILE A 302 -6.44 -6.45 -20.41
CA ILE A 302 -5.86 -7.54 -19.61
C ILE A 302 -6.85 -8.04 -18.56
N PHE A 303 -7.39 -7.12 -17.74
CA PHE A 303 -8.15 -7.50 -16.55
C PHE A 303 -9.63 -7.72 -16.87
N ALA A 304 -10.26 -8.63 -16.14
CA ALA A 304 -11.66 -9.00 -16.28
C ALA A 304 -12.54 -8.25 -15.27
N ALA A 305 -12.05 -8.07 -14.04
CA ALA A 305 -12.71 -7.31 -12.99
C ALA A 305 -11.70 -6.85 -11.92
N ALA A 306 -12.10 -5.87 -11.09
CA ALA A 306 -11.27 -5.30 -10.04
C ALA A 306 -11.94 -5.19 -8.67
N GLY A 307 -11.20 -5.43 -7.59
CA GLY A 307 -11.65 -5.28 -6.20
C GLY A 307 -10.83 -4.24 -5.44
N ILE A 308 -11.44 -3.15 -4.98
CA ILE A 308 -10.76 -1.98 -4.44
C ILE A 308 -11.16 -1.78 -2.98
N SER A 309 -10.21 -1.87 -2.06
CA SER A 309 -10.45 -1.51 -0.65
C SER A 309 -9.90 -0.12 -0.38
N HIS A 310 -10.79 0.82 -0.09
CA HIS A 310 -10.49 2.23 0.16
C HIS A 310 -9.92 3.01 -1.05
N LEU A 311 -9.99 4.34 -0.95
CA LEU A 311 -9.41 5.33 -1.88
C LEU A 311 -9.64 5.09 -3.37
N LEU A 312 -10.87 5.32 -3.85
CA LEU A 312 -11.13 5.50 -5.28
C LEU A 312 -10.46 6.76 -5.82
N GLY A 313 -9.77 6.62 -6.96
CA GLY A 313 -9.14 7.71 -7.69
C GLY A 313 -9.34 7.61 -9.19
N THR A 314 -10.52 7.18 -9.64
CA THR A 314 -10.83 7.15 -11.08
C THR A 314 -10.81 8.55 -11.70
N ASP A 315 -11.09 9.59 -10.90
CA ASP A 315 -11.00 11.00 -11.26
C ASP A 315 -11.73 11.36 -12.58
N GLY A 316 -12.77 10.58 -12.96
CA GLY A 316 -13.53 10.74 -14.20
C GLY A 316 -12.78 10.36 -15.48
N LEU A 317 -11.64 9.66 -15.36
CA LEU A 317 -10.84 9.22 -16.50
C LEU A 317 -11.60 8.21 -17.36
N ALA A 318 -11.50 8.35 -18.68
CA ALA A 318 -12.09 7.41 -19.63
C ALA A 318 -11.17 6.19 -19.80
N PRO A 319 -11.68 4.95 -19.69
CA PRO A 319 -10.91 3.75 -19.99
C PRO A 319 -10.42 3.74 -21.43
N LYS A 320 -9.24 3.16 -21.62
CA LYS A 320 -8.62 2.95 -22.92
C LYS A 320 -9.59 2.20 -23.83
N ASN A 321 -9.73 2.68 -25.07
CA ASN A 321 -10.67 2.17 -26.06
C ASN A 321 -12.15 2.20 -25.61
N ASN A 322 -12.51 2.96 -24.57
CA ASN A 322 -13.82 2.95 -23.93
C ASN A 322 -14.26 1.54 -23.44
N GLU A 323 -13.29 0.66 -23.15
CA GLU A 323 -13.53 -0.65 -22.57
C GLU A 323 -13.54 -0.53 -21.05
N ALA A 324 -14.73 -0.59 -20.45
CA ALA A 324 -14.87 -0.62 -19.00
C ALA A 324 -14.91 -2.08 -18.49
N ILE A 325 -14.30 -2.33 -17.35
CA ILE A 325 -14.35 -3.63 -16.66
C ILE A 325 -15.10 -3.50 -15.33
N PRO A 326 -15.83 -4.53 -14.90
CA PRO A 326 -16.52 -4.54 -13.60
C PRO A 326 -15.60 -4.22 -12.42
N ALA A 327 -16.11 -3.47 -11.45
CA ALA A 327 -15.36 -3.11 -10.25
C ALA A 327 -16.20 -3.20 -8.98
N TYR A 328 -15.59 -3.68 -7.89
CA TYR A 328 -16.20 -3.73 -6.57
C TYR A 328 -15.32 -2.98 -5.57
N VAL A 329 -15.89 -1.98 -4.90
CA VAL A 329 -15.24 -1.13 -3.93
C VAL A 329 -15.77 -1.40 -2.53
N SER A 330 -14.90 -1.41 -1.52
CA SER A 330 -15.28 -1.53 -0.10
C SER A 330 -14.61 -0.46 0.75
N TYR A 331 -15.39 0.31 1.51
CA TYR A 331 -14.92 1.31 2.49
C TYR A 331 -15.28 0.90 3.92
N GLY A 332 -14.49 1.39 4.87
CA GLY A 332 -14.81 1.34 6.30
C GLY A 332 -15.42 2.66 6.74
N ASN A 333 -16.54 2.63 7.46
CA ASN A 333 -17.23 3.86 7.83
C ASN A 333 -16.51 4.68 8.92
N LEU A 334 -15.48 4.11 9.56
CA LEU A 334 -14.60 4.78 10.52
C LEU A 334 -13.21 5.05 9.95
N ASP A 335 -13.04 5.02 8.62
CA ASP A 335 -11.76 5.28 7.97
C ASP A 335 -11.32 6.75 8.20
N PRO A 336 -10.25 7.01 8.99
CA PRO A 336 -9.83 8.37 9.32
C PRO A 336 -9.32 9.16 8.11
N ILE A 337 -8.83 8.49 7.06
CA ILE A 337 -8.37 9.15 5.84
C ILE A 337 -9.58 9.67 5.06
N LEU A 338 -10.61 8.84 4.91
CA LEU A 338 -11.85 9.25 4.26
C LEU A 338 -12.60 10.31 5.08
N LEU A 339 -12.61 10.20 6.40
CA LEU A 339 -13.22 11.21 7.28
C LEU A 339 -12.52 12.56 7.14
N LYS A 340 -11.18 12.60 7.19
CA LYS A 340 -10.41 13.83 6.96
C LYS A 340 -10.66 14.42 5.58
N GLY A 341 -10.72 13.57 4.54
CA GLY A 341 -11.06 14.02 3.19
C GLY A 341 -12.49 14.57 3.07
N SER A 342 -13.41 14.02 3.86
CA SER A 342 -14.80 14.46 3.94
C SER A 342 -14.92 15.82 4.63
N GLU A 343 -14.19 16.02 5.72
CA GLU A 343 -14.10 17.31 6.44
C GLU A 343 -13.56 18.42 5.55
N ALA A 344 -12.54 18.13 4.72
CA ALA A 344 -12.00 19.08 3.75
C ALA A 344 -13.03 19.52 2.69
N LEU A 345 -14.10 18.73 2.50
CA LEU A 345 -15.22 19.04 1.62
C LEU A 345 -16.45 19.60 2.38
N GLY A 346 -16.28 19.99 3.64
CA GLY A 346 -17.32 20.59 4.46
C GLY A 346 -18.31 19.59 5.08
N ALA A 347 -18.09 18.28 4.95
CA ALA A 347 -18.86 17.30 5.71
C ALA A 347 -18.45 17.33 7.19
N SER A 348 -19.39 17.01 8.07
CA SER A 348 -19.12 16.86 9.51
C SER A 348 -19.64 15.51 9.98
N GLY A 349 -18.90 14.88 10.90
CA GLY A 349 -19.30 13.58 11.43
C GLY A 349 -18.11 12.77 11.92
N LYS A 350 -18.36 11.90 12.88
CA LYS A 350 -17.34 10.96 13.39
C LYS A 350 -17.26 9.66 12.59
N GLN A 351 -18.15 9.49 11.61
CA GLN A 351 -18.26 8.30 10.77
C GLN A 351 -18.92 8.67 9.44
N LEU A 352 -18.60 7.91 8.39
CA LEU A 352 -19.28 7.99 7.10
C LEU A 352 -20.69 7.38 7.21
N PRO A 353 -21.64 7.85 6.38
CA PRO A 353 -23.00 7.34 6.40
C PRO A 353 -23.06 5.87 5.98
N MET A 354 -24.00 5.14 6.58
CA MET A 354 -24.31 3.75 6.23
C MET A 354 -25.55 3.65 5.31
N GLU A 355 -26.42 4.66 5.32
CA GLU A 355 -27.65 4.63 4.53
C GLU A 355 -27.37 4.96 3.07
N ALA A 356 -27.98 4.21 2.14
CA ALA A 356 -27.69 4.33 0.71
C ALA A 356 -27.88 5.75 0.17
N ALA A 357 -28.99 6.40 0.53
CA ALA A 357 -29.27 7.77 0.10
C ALA A 357 -28.24 8.77 0.65
N GLU A 358 -27.83 8.60 1.91
CA GLU A 358 -26.82 9.45 2.55
C GLU A 358 -25.42 9.21 1.96
N ILE A 359 -25.07 7.95 1.65
CA ILE A 359 -23.83 7.59 0.95
C ILE A 359 -23.76 8.30 -0.41
N MET A 360 -24.85 8.26 -1.18
CA MET A 360 -24.90 8.88 -2.51
C MET A 360 -24.89 10.42 -2.46
N GLN A 361 -25.43 11.01 -1.40
CA GLN A 361 -25.41 12.46 -1.18
C GLN A 361 -24.13 12.96 -0.49
N HIS A 362 -23.33 12.06 0.08
CA HIS A 362 -22.12 12.43 0.81
C HIS A 362 -21.10 13.05 -0.15
N PRO A 363 -20.52 14.23 0.14
CA PRO A 363 -19.71 14.99 -0.82
C PRO A 363 -18.46 14.22 -1.29
N LEU A 364 -17.76 13.53 -0.38
CA LEU A 364 -16.62 12.67 -0.76
C LEU A 364 -17.08 11.37 -1.43
N VAL A 365 -17.77 10.50 -0.68
CA VAL A 365 -18.10 9.14 -1.11
C VAL A 365 -19.04 9.14 -2.33
N GLY A 366 -20.13 9.90 -2.31
CA GLY A 366 -21.04 10.04 -3.44
C GLY A 366 -20.36 10.63 -4.68
N GLY A 367 -19.48 11.63 -4.50
CA GLY A 367 -18.66 12.18 -5.58
C GLY A 367 -17.71 11.15 -6.21
N GLN A 368 -17.05 10.33 -5.38
CA GLN A 368 -16.19 9.25 -5.86
C GLN A 368 -16.97 8.16 -6.60
N ILE A 369 -18.16 7.80 -6.12
CA ILE A 369 -19.08 6.88 -6.82
C ILE A 369 -19.48 7.48 -8.16
N ALA A 370 -19.90 8.75 -8.21
CA ALA A 370 -20.29 9.42 -9.46
C ALA A 370 -19.13 9.45 -10.49
N ASN A 371 -17.91 9.71 -10.04
CA ASN A 371 -16.72 9.63 -10.89
C ASN A 371 -16.47 8.22 -11.42
N ALA A 372 -16.63 7.19 -10.57
CA ALA A 372 -16.50 5.79 -11.00
C ALA A 372 -17.58 5.41 -12.03
N LEU A 373 -18.84 5.83 -11.83
CA LEU A 373 -19.92 5.59 -12.80
C LEU A 373 -19.64 6.28 -14.14
N THR A 374 -19.10 7.51 -14.10
CA THR A 374 -18.69 8.24 -15.31
C THR A 374 -17.58 7.49 -16.05
N THR A 375 -16.52 7.10 -15.34
CA THR A 375 -15.41 6.29 -15.89
C THR A 375 -15.92 4.99 -16.50
N LEU A 376 -16.85 4.29 -15.85
CA LEU A 376 -17.35 3.00 -16.32
C LEU A 376 -18.51 3.12 -17.34
N GLY A 377 -18.99 4.33 -17.62
CA GLY A 377 -20.13 4.57 -18.49
C GLY A 377 -21.40 3.86 -18.00
N LEU A 378 -21.68 3.99 -16.70
CA LEU A 378 -22.83 3.39 -16.01
C LEU A 378 -23.89 4.42 -15.64
N ASP A 379 -25.14 3.96 -15.59
CA ASP A 379 -26.26 4.76 -15.13
C ASP A 379 -26.18 4.97 -13.61
N THR A 380 -26.85 6.01 -13.10
CA THR A 380 -26.92 6.31 -11.66
C THR A 380 -27.99 5.49 -10.93
N THR A 381 -28.72 4.62 -11.62
CA THR A 381 -29.71 3.74 -11.00
C THR A 381 -28.98 2.58 -10.31
N TYR A 382 -29.34 2.32 -9.05
CA TYR A 382 -28.74 1.27 -8.26
C TYR A 382 -29.77 0.41 -7.55
N THR A 383 -29.34 -0.80 -7.21
CA THR A 383 -30.01 -1.65 -6.21
C THR A 383 -29.24 -1.59 -4.90
N VAL A 384 -29.94 -1.83 -3.79
CA VAL A 384 -29.33 -1.81 -2.45
C VAL A 384 -29.52 -3.14 -1.74
N GLU A 385 -28.45 -3.61 -1.13
CA GLU A 385 -28.43 -4.74 -0.23
C GLU A 385 -28.02 -4.24 1.16
N TYR A 386 -28.88 -4.50 2.14
CA TYR A 386 -28.63 -4.22 3.55
C TYR A 386 -28.47 -5.52 4.33
N CYS A 387 -27.46 -5.60 5.19
CA CYS A 387 -27.28 -6.74 6.09
C CYS A 387 -27.23 -6.25 7.53
N ALA A 388 -28.25 -6.59 8.31
CA ALA A 388 -28.40 -6.18 9.71
C ALA A 388 -28.25 -7.38 10.67
N PRO A 389 -27.74 -7.18 11.91
CA PRO A 389 -27.51 -8.28 12.86
C PRO A 389 -28.78 -9.04 13.28
N LYS A 390 -29.97 -8.43 13.17
CA LYS A 390 -31.25 -9.00 13.60
C LYS A 390 -31.97 -9.81 12.51
N LEU A 391 -31.44 -9.81 11.30
CA LEU A 391 -31.94 -10.64 10.21
C LEU A 391 -30.92 -11.76 10.04
N ASP A 392 -31.33 -13.02 10.18
CA ASP A 392 -30.49 -14.21 9.89
C ASP A 392 -30.06 -14.30 8.40
N ARG A 393 -30.22 -13.22 7.63
CA ARG A 393 -30.07 -13.13 6.17
C ARG A 393 -29.98 -11.67 5.73
N CYS A 394 -29.14 -11.41 4.74
CA CYS A 394 -29.12 -10.15 4.01
C CYS A 394 -30.43 -9.98 3.22
N THR A 395 -31.01 -8.78 3.25
CA THR A 395 -32.23 -8.47 2.49
C THR A 395 -31.86 -7.54 1.33
N ALA A 396 -31.94 -8.06 0.10
CA ALA A 396 -31.94 -7.24 -1.09
C ALA A 396 -33.29 -6.51 -1.16
N THR A 397 -33.27 -5.19 -1.02
CA THR A 397 -34.49 -4.39 -1.09
C THR A 397 -34.45 -3.60 -2.40
N TYR A 398 -35.38 -3.89 -3.29
CA TYR A 398 -35.62 -3.05 -4.46
C TYR A 398 -36.54 -1.91 -4.00
N THR A 399 -36.15 -0.66 -4.25
CA THR A 399 -36.92 0.61 -4.13
C THR A 399 -36.69 1.56 -2.94
N THR A 400 -37.18 2.79 -3.17
CA THR A 400 -36.78 4.13 -2.69
C THR A 400 -37.28 4.54 -1.30
N ALA A 401 -37.33 3.66 -0.29
CA ALA A 401 -37.85 4.06 1.02
C ALA A 401 -37.10 3.45 2.22
N LEU A 402 -36.31 4.31 2.87
CA LEU A 402 -36.32 4.64 4.30
C LEU A 402 -36.83 3.55 5.28
N GLU A 403 -36.06 2.48 5.48
CA GLU A 403 -35.99 1.87 6.81
C GLU A 403 -34.57 2.04 7.33
N ARG A 404 -34.41 2.84 8.40
CA ARG A 404 -33.14 2.99 9.12
C ARG A 404 -32.75 1.63 9.66
N SER A 405 -31.80 0.97 9.02
CA SER A 405 -31.24 -0.27 9.54
C SER A 405 -29.83 0.02 10.04
N GLU A 406 -29.54 -0.37 11.28
CA GLU A 406 -28.16 -0.37 11.78
C GLU A 406 -27.37 -1.53 11.15
N GLY A 407 -27.30 -1.54 9.82
CA GLY A 407 -26.64 -2.57 9.02
C GLY A 407 -25.15 -2.71 9.39
N LEU A 408 -24.66 -3.94 9.41
CA LEU A 408 -23.25 -4.26 9.49
C LEU A 408 -22.51 -3.86 8.20
N HIS A 409 -23.21 -3.86 7.07
CA HIS A 409 -22.76 -3.24 5.83
C HIS A 409 -23.94 -2.88 4.91
N THR A 410 -23.65 -1.99 3.96
CA THR A 410 -24.57 -1.55 2.89
C THR A 410 -23.86 -1.71 1.56
N THR A 411 -24.44 -2.44 0.62
CA THR A 411 -23.93 -2.59 -0.76
C THR A 411 -24.84 -1.86 -1.73
N LEU A 412 -24.27 -1.02 -2.60
CA LEU A 412 -24.92 -0.39 -3.73
C LEU A 412 -24.42 -1.06 -5.01
N THR A 413 -25.31 -1.51 -5.89
CA THR A 413 -24.94 -2.16 -7.15
C THR A 413 -25.52 -1.38 -8.32
N PHE A 414 -24.64 -0.98 -9.23
CA PHE A 414 -24.94 -0.22 -10.44
C PHE A 414 -24.61 -1.08 -11.65
N ALA A 415 -25.55 -1.16 -12.58
CA ALA A 415 -25.39 -1.91 -13.82
C ALA A 415 -25.96 -1.09 -14.97
N ARG A 416 -25.42 -1.26 -16.17
CA ARG A 416 -25.95 -0.63 -17.38
C ARG A 416 -27.35 -1.19 -17.66
N GLY A 417 -28.36 -0.34 -17.80
CA GLY A 417 -29.74 -0.75 -18.06
C GLY A 417 -29.83 -1.72 -19.25
N GLY A 418 -30.23 -2.98 -18.99
CA GLY A 418 -30.61 -3.96 -20.02
C GLY A 418 -29.48 -4.64 -20.81
N LYS A 419 -28.19 -4.54 -20.41
CA LYS A 419 -27.09 -5.27 -21.09
C LYS A 419 -26.07 -5.85 -20.09
N PRO A 420 -25.69 -7.14 -20.18
CA PRO A 420 -24.61 -7.71 -19.37
C PRO A 420 -23.24 -7.13 -19.77
N GLY A 421 -22.33 -6.98 -18.80
CA GLY A 421 -20.89 -6.85 -19.08
C GLY A 421 -20.11 -5.90 -18.19
N VAL A 422 -20.74 -4.82 -17.68
CA VAL A 422 -20.07 -3.84 -16.81
C VAL A 422 -20.95 -3.56 -15.59
N GLU A 423 -20.41 -3.86 -14.40
CA GLU A 423 -21.08 -3.70 -13.12
C GLU A 423 -20.16 -2.98 -12.14
N PHE A 424 -20.73 -2.09 -11.32
CA PHE A 424 -20.03 -1.44 -10.22
C PHE A 424 -20.73 -1.73 -8.90
N ARG A 425 -20.01 -2.33 -7.94
CA ARG A 425 -20.48 -2.50 -6.56
C ARG A 425 -19.72 -1.55 -5.64
N PHE A 426 -20.43 -0.90 -4.72
CA PHE A 426 -19.85 -0.13 -3.63
C PHE A 426 -20.37 -0.66 -2.30
N ARG A 427 -19.49 -1.00 -1.35
CA ARG A 427 -19.85 -1.47 -0.02
C ARG A 427 -19.29 -0.57 1.07
N MET A 428 -20.14 -0.10 1.96
CA MET A 428 -19.74 0.51 3.22
C MET A 428 -19.81 -0.53 4.34
N ILE A 429 -18.75 -0.65 5.16
CA ILE A 429 -18.64 -1.62 6.26
C ILE A 429 -18.65 -0.87 7.60
N LYS A 430 -19.61 -1.18 8.46
CA LYS A 430 -19.77 -0.56 9.79
C LYS A 430 -18.62 -0.96 10.71
N GLY A 431 -18.12 -0.01 11.50
CA GLY A 431 -17.11 -0.24 12.53
C GLY A 431 -15.69 -0.49 12.02
N MET A 432 -15.47 -0.43 10.70
CA MET A 432 -14.16 -0.68 10.09
C MET A 432 -13.43 0.64 9.82
N GLY A 433 -12.15 0.71 10.18
CA GLY A 433 -11.26 1.85 9.87
C GLY A 433 -10.56 1.73 8.51
N HIS A 434 -9.43 2.43 8.36
CA HIS A 434 -8.57 2.33 7.18
C HIS A 434 -7.77 1.02 7.18
N SER A 435 -8.42 -0.08 6.82
CA SER A 435 -7.79 -1.41 6.81
C SER A 435 -8.46 -2.32 5.79
N TYR A 436 -7.69 -3.22 5.18
CA TYR A 436 -8.24 -4.29 4.34
C TYR A 436 -9.17 -5.18 5.17
N ALA A 437 -10.37 -5.50 4.67
CA ALA A 437 -11.36 -6.24 5.44
C ALA A 437 -10.92 -7.69 5.67
N LEU A 438 -10.83 -8.07 6.94
CA LEU A 438 -10.50 -9.42 7.41
C LEU A 438 -11.55 -9.84 8.43
N ALA A 439 -11.88 -11.12 8.52
CA ALA A 439 -12.96 -11.60 9.39
C ALA A 439 -12.84 -11.17 10.87
N GLY A 440 -11.63 -10.86 11.34
CA GLY A 440 -11.36 -10.41 12.71
C GLY A 440 -11.35 -8.89 12.94
N ASN A 441 -11.48 -8.04 11.91
CA ASN A 441 -11.32 -6.57 12.04
C ASN A 441 -12.58 -5.76 11.72
N ASN A 442 -13.72 -6.43 11.52
CA ASN A 442 -14.99 -5.78 11.30
C ASN A 442 -16.12 -6.62 11.92
N PRO A 443 -17.20 -5.99 12.44
CA PRO A 443 -18.30 -6.67 13.12
C PRO A 443 -19.15 -7.54 12.19
N ALA A 444 -19.00 -7.39 10.88
CA ALA A 444 -19.67 -8.21 9.88
C ALA A 444 -18.94 -9.53 9.58
N HIS A 445 -17.74 -9.73 10.15
CA HIS A 445 -16.84 -10.83 9.83
C HIS A 445 -16.55 -10.98 8.32
N LEU A 446 -16.64 -9.87 7.58
CA LEU A 446 -16.37 -9.84 6.15
C LEU A 446 -14.87 -10.02 5.89
N GLU A 447 -14.56 -10.73 4.82
CA GLU A 447 -13.21 -10.89 4.31
C GLU A 447 -13.16 -10.48 2.84
N ALA A 448 -12.34 -9.48 2.52
CA ALA A 448 -12.27 -8.90 1.18
C ALA A 448 -11.82 -9.90 0.12
N ALA A 449 -10.88 -10.79 0.42
CA ALA A 449 -10.50 -11.85 -0.51
C ALA A 449 -11.70 -12.74 -0.90
N SER A 450 -12.59 -13.01 0.04
CA SER A 450 -13.77 -13.83 -0.20
C SER A 450 -14.82 -13.10 -1.04
N PHE A 451 -15.28 -11.90 -0.63
CA PHE A 451 -16.34 -11.22 -1.39
C PHE A 451 -15.87 -10.63 -2.72
N PHE A 452 -14.58 -10.30 -2.88
CA PHE A 452 -14.04 -9.94 -4.19
C PHE A 452 -13.91 -11.15 -5.11
N TRP A 453 -13.52 -12.32 -4.58
CA TRP A 453 -13.47 -13.53 -5.39
C TRP A 453 -14.84 -13.93 -5.93
N ASP A 454 -15.89 -13.85 -5.10
CA ASP A 454 -17.25 -14.14 -5.55
C ASP A 454 -17.68 -13.20 -6.69
N PHE A 455 -17.38 -11.91 -6.57
CA PHE A 455 -17.58 -10.94 -7.66
C PHE A 455 -16.75 -11.28 -8.91
N PHE A 456 -15.49 -11.67 -8.76
CA PHE A 456 -14.62 -12.02 -9.89
C PHE A 456 -15.16 -13.21 -10.70
N LYS A 457 -15.68 -14.24 -10.03
CA LYS A 457 -16.29 -15.42 -10.68
C LYS A 457 -17.50 -15.06 -11.55
N GLU A 458 -18.23 -14.00 -11.20
CA GLU A 458 -19.39 -13.51 -11.94
C GLU A 458 -19.00 -12.74 -13.21
N HIS A 459 -17.74 -12.33 -13.32
CA HIS A 459 -17.26 -11.41 -14.35
C HIS A 459 -15.99 -11.88 -15.09
N PRO A 460 -16.01 -13.06 -15.74
CA PRO A 460 -14.98 -13.39 -16.73
C PRO A 460 -15.11 -12.48 -17.96
N LYS A 461 -14.02 -12.26 -18.69
CA LYS A 461 -14.09 -11.60 -20.01
C LYS A 461 -14.90 -12.47 -21.00
N PRO A 462 -15.62 -11.85 -21.97
CA PRO A 462 -16.41 -12.55 -22.98
C PRO A 462 -15.65 -13.63 -23.77
#